data_AF-A0A5K1JYU3-F1
#
_entry.id   AF-A0A5K1JYU3-F1
#
_cell.length_a   1.000
_cell.length_b   1.000
_cell.length_c   1.000
_cell.angle_alpha   90.00
_cell.angle_beta   90.00
_cell.angle_gamma   90.00
#
_symmetry.space_group_name_H-M   'P 1'
#
loop_
_entity.id
_entity.type
_entity.pdbx_description
1 polymer ?
#
loop_
_entity_poly.entity_id
_entity_poly.type
_entity_poly.pdbx_seq_one_letter_code
_entity_poly.pdbx_strand_id
1 'polypeptide(L)'
;MINRVLPYYLEDRSGHYTGTDFDEIYDRLFLRVARPTPAQSLQYRDPETTTTLMIYDTGRRSASPRLSRPPPREPAVVLEFAANGALGTISFVESRVSMPMGQYLRKTSMFAGSLSRKFTAANGEEYRWLHRAVKDHEWSCVDSRDYVVAHYN
;
A
#
# COMPACT_ATOMS: atom_id res chain seq x y z
N MET A 1 -3.34 16.26 -26.82
CA MET A 1 -4.40 15.49 -26.13
C MET A 1 -3.73 14.52 -25.17
N ILE A 2 -3.86 14.74 -23.87
CA ILE A 2 -3.26 13.86 -22.86
C ILE A 2 -4.22 12.68 -22.71
N ASN A 3 -3.81 11.49 -23.16
CA ASN A 3 -4.48 10.24 -22.80
C ASN A 3 -4.34 10.05 -21.29
N ARG A 4 -5.27 10.64 -20.52
CA ARG A 4 -5.39 10.35 -19.10
C ARG A 4 -5.97 8.94 -19.01
N VAL A 5 -5.12 7.97 -18.69
CA VAL A 5 -5.55 6.62 -18.34
C VAL A 5 -6.58 6.74 -17.21
N LEU A 6 -7.68 5.99 -17.29
CA LEU A 6 -8.71 5.96 -16.25
C LEU A 6 -8.05 5.68 -14.89
N PRO A 7 -8.29 6.51 -13.86
CA PRO A 7 -7.71 6.31 -12.54
C PRO A 7 -8.16 4.97 -11.96
N TYR A 8 -7.31 4.36 -11.12
CA TYR A 8 -7.67 3.14 -10.41
C TYR A 8 -8.59 3.47 -9.25
N TYR A 9 -9.74 2.81 -9.19
CA TYR A 9 -10.62 2.86 -8.01
C TYR A 9 -10.64 1.47 -7.40
N LEU A 10 -10.04 1.34 -6.22
CA LEU A 10 -9.96 0.09 -5.47
C LEU A 10 -11.06 0.06 -4.41
N GLU A 11 -11.91 -0.96 -4.46
CA GLU A 11 -12.94 -1.24 -3.46
C GLU A 11 -12.37 -2.20 -2.41
N ASP A 12 -12.33 -1.79 -1.14
CA ASP A 12 -12.01 -2.68 -0.01
C ASP A 12 -13.19 -3.62 0.24
N ARG A 13 -12.96 -4.93 0.11
CA ARG A 13 -14.00 -5.95 0.25
C ARG A 13 -14.23 -6.41 1.68
N SER A 14 -13.30 -6.19 2.60
CA SER A 14 -13.35 -6.77 3.96
C SER A 14 -13.35 -5.74 5.09
N GLY A 15 -12.87 -4.51 4.84
CA GLY A 15 -12.70 -3.48 5.86
C GLY A 15 -11.60 -3.80 6.89
N HIS A 16 -10.74 -4.79 6.62
CA HIS A 16 -9.67 -5.22 7.52
C HIS A 16 -8.28 -4.87 6.98
N TYR A 17 -7.60 -3.93 7.62
CA TYR A 17 -6.27 -3.43 7.21
C TYR A 17 -5.13 -4.47 7.16
N THR A 18 -5.31 -5.69 7.72
CA THR A 18 -4.28 -6.76 7.68
C THR A 18 -4.70 -8.01 6.88
N GLY A 19 -5.88 -7.98 6.26
CA GLY A 19 -6.51 -9.13 5.64
C GLY A 19 -7.62 -8.68 4.71
N THR A 20 -7.29 -7.85 3.72
CA THR A 20 -8.25 -7.27 2.79
C THR A 20 -7.87 -7.59 1.36
N ASP A 21 -8.92 -7.78 0.56
CA ASP A 21 -8.86 -7.85 -0.89
C ASP A 21 -9.36 -6.51 -1.44
N PHE A 22 -8.60 -5.92 -2.35
CA PHE A 22 -8.92 -4.70 -3.07
C PHE A 22 -9.20 -5.04 -4.54
N ASP A 23 -10.45 -4.86 -4.94
CA ASP A 23 -10.88 -5.07 -6.33
C ASP A 23 -10.94 -3.73 -7.05
N GLU A 24 -10.33 -3.63 -8.23
CA GLU A 24 -10.49 -2.44 -9.06
C GLU A 24 -11.83 -2.45 -9.80
N ILE A 25 -12.56 -1.33 -9.81
CA ILE A 25 -13.95 -1.29 -10.31
C ILE A 25 -14.08 -1.64 -11.80
N TYR A 26 -13.01 -1.49 -12.60
CA TYR A 26 -12.97 -1.87 -14.00
C TYR A 26 -12.24 -3.21 -14.22
N ASP A 27 -12.06 -4.00 -13.17
CA ASP A 27 -11.45 -5.33 -13.19
C ASP A 27 -10.02 -5.36 -13.78
N ARG A 28 -9.28 -4.24 -13.66
CA ARG A 28 -7.91 -4.13 -14.21
C ARG A 28 -6.83 -4.59 -13.23
N LEU A 29 -7.12 -4.58 -11.95
CA LEU A 29 -6.17 -4.87 -10.88
C LEU A 29 -6.88 -5.51 -9.69
N PHE A 30 -6.25 -6.52 -9.10
CA PHE A 30 -6.77 -7.20 -7.92
C PHE A 30 -5.62 -7.35 -6.94
N LEU A 31 -5.71 -6.64 -5.81
CA LEU A 31 -4.69 -6.66 -4.79
C LEU A 31 -5.19 -7.36 -3.55
N ARG A 32 -4.26 -7.95 -2.80
CA ARG A 32 -4.55 -8.54 -1.51
C ARG A 32 -3.48 -8.19 -0.51
N VAL A 33 -3.90 -7.74 0.66
CA VAL A 33 -3.05 -7.50 1.82
C VAL A 33 -3.24 -8.66 2.80
N ALA A 34 -2.15 -9.32 3.16
CA ALA A 34 -2.17 -10.40 4.13
C ALA A 34 -0.92 -10.40 5.02
N ARG A 35 -1.04 -11.00 6.21
CA ARG A 35 0.12 -11.33 7.05
C ARG A 35 0.87 -12.54 6.47
N PRO A 36 2.18 -12.67 6.70
CA PRO A 36 2.92 -13.88 6.35
C PRO A 36 2.31 -15.14 6.97
N THR A 37 2.40 -16.27 6.26
CA THR A 37 2.10 -17.58 6.86
C THR A 37 3.10 -17.94 7.95
N PRO A 38 2.79 -18.88 8.87
CA PRO A 38 3.74 -19.34 9.90
C PRO A 38 5.09 -19.82 9.35
N ALA A 39 5.10 -20.42 8.16
CA ALA A 39 6.34 -20.85 7.51
C ALA A 39 7.16 -19.66 6.99
N GLN A 40 6.50 -18.63 6.45
CA GLN A 40 7.15 -17.41 5.98
C GLN A 40 7.61 -16.52 7.13
N SER A 41 6.87 -16.47 8.25
CA SER A 41 7.21 -15.65 9.41
C SER A 41 8.55 -16.01 10.04
N LEU A 42 9.03 -17.26 9.87
CA LEU A 42 10.35 -17.68 10.34
C LEU A 42 11.51 -16.90 9.69
N GLN A 43 11.29 -16.28 8.54
CA GLN A 43 12.29 -15.47 7.84
C GLN A 43 12.34 -14.02 8.34
N TYR A 44 11.34 -13.58 9.10
CA TYR A 44 11.21 -12.19 9.53
C TYR A 44 11.56 -12.04 11.01
N ARG A 45 12.17 -10.89 11.34
CA ARG A 45 12.72 -10.60 12.67
C ARG A 45 11.60 -10.47 13.69
N ASP A 46 11.73 -11.12 14.85
CA ASP A 46 10.85 -11.01 16.03
C ASP A 46 9.35 -10.71 15.72
N PRO A 47 8.54 -11.74 15.46
CA PRO A 47 7.14 -11.57 15.09
C PRO A 47 6.25 -11.04 16.22
N GLU A 48 6.73 -10.98 17.46
CA GLU A 48 5.97 -10.42 18.59
C GLU A 48 6.04 -8.89 18.61
N THR A 49 7.15 -8.31 18.17
CA THR A 49 7.36 -6.86 18.19
C THR A 49 7.22 -6.20 16.83
N THR A 50 7.45 -6.94 15.74
CA THR A 50 7.34 -6.40 14.38
C THR A 50 6.03 -6.81 13.72
N THR A 51 5.51 -5.92 12.88
CA THR A 51 4.33 -6.22 12.05
C THR A 51 4.78 -6.32 10.60
N THR A 52 4.58 -7.48 9.98
CA THR A 52 4.86 -7.67 8.56
C THR A 52 3.57 -7.79 7.78
N LEU A 53 3.41 -6.98 6.74
CA LEU A 53 2.31 -7.04 5.78
C LEU A 53 2.85 -7.34 4.39
N MET A 54 2.11 -8.15 3.64
CA MET A 54 2.47 -8.56 2.29
C MET A 54 1.35 -8.16 1.34
N ILE A 55 1.70 -7.49 0.25
CA ILE A 55 0.79 -7.09 -0.81
C ILE A 55 1.01 -8.02 -2.00
N TYR A 56 -0.05 -8.66 -2.45
CA TYR A 56 -0.06 -9.58 -3.58
C TYR A 56 -0.87 -8.97 -4.72
N ASP A 57 -0.36 -9.08 -5.94
CA ASP A 57 -1.19 -9.01 -7.14
C ASP A 57 -1.77 -10.40 -7.39
N THR A 58 -3.09 -10.55 -7.24
CA THR A 58 -3.75 -11.84 -7.41
C THR A 58 -4.09 -12.11 -8.87
N GLY A 59 -4.10 -11.08 -9.73
CA GLY A 59 -4.48 -11.13 -11.15
C GLY A 59 -5.92 -11.54 -11.41
N ARG A 60 -6.73 -11.75 -10.36
CA ARG A 60 -8.14 -12.12 -10.44
C ARG A 60 -8.89 -11.72 -9.18
N ARG A 61 -10.17 -11.42 -9.36
CA ARG A 61 -11.10 -11.17 -8.26
C ARG A 61 -11.09 -12.33 -7.26
N SER A 62 -11.02 -12.00 -5.98
CA SER A 62 -11.08 -13.00 -4.91
C SER A 62 -12.49 -13.61 -4.86
N ALA A 63 -12.59 -14.93 -5.00
CA ALA A 63 -13.87 -15.63 -4.97
C ALA A 63 -14.38 -15.93 -3.54
N SER A 64 -13.55 -15.70 -2.51
CA SER A 64 -13.90 -16.04 -1.12
C SER A 64 -13.32 -15.04 -0.12
N PRO A 65 -14.17 -14.32 0.64
CA PRO A 65 -13.72 -13.43 1.70
C PRO A 65 -13.20 -14.18 2.94
N ARG A 66 -13.33 -15.51 3.00
CA ARG A 66 -13.15 -16.29 4.24
C ARG A 66 -11.79 -16.92 4.43
N LEU A 67 -10.91 -16.85 3.44
CA LEU A 67 -9.56 -17.39 3.60
C LEU A 67 -8.64 -16.23 3.89
N SER A 68 -8.22 -16.06 5.14
CA SER A 68 -7.14 -15.15 5.56
C SER A 68 -5.76 -15.61 5.09
N ARG A 69 -5.68 -16.75 4.41
CA ARG A 69 -4.44 -17.35 3.96
C ARG A 69 -3.85 -16.54 2.79
N PRO A 70 -2.55 -16.20 2.83
CA PRO A 70 -1.85 -15.66 1.68
C PRO A 70 -1.99 -16.57 0.46
N PRO A 71 -2.08 -16.00 -0.76
CA PRO A 71 -2.06 -16.81 -1.97
C PRO A 71 -0.72 -17.55 -2.07
N PRO A 72 -0.67 -18.74 -2.71
CA PRO A 72 0.56 -19.51 -2.89
C PRO A 72 1.43 -18.90 -4.01
N ARG A 73 1.72 -17.61 -3.90
CA ARG A 73 2.52 -16.81 -4.84
C ARG A 73 3.46 -15.93 -4.05
N GLU A 74 4.50 -15.43 -4.69
CA GLU A 74 5.35 -14.41 -4.07
C GLU A 74 4.57 -13.08 -3.97
N PRO A 75 4.75 -12.33 -2.87
CA PRO A 75 4.17 -10.99 -2.76
C PRO A 75 4.85 -10.05 -3.74
N ALA A 76 4.11 -9.05 -4.24
CA ALA A 76 4.68 -7.96 -5.03
C ALA A 76 5.49 -7.02 -4.13
N VAL A 77 4.97 -6.74 -2.93
CA VAL A 77 5.59 -5.85 -1.95
C VAL A 77 5.50 -6.44 -0.55
N VAL A 78 6.58 -6.33 0.21
CA VAL A 78 6.63 -6.67 1.64
C VAL A 78 6.88 -5.38 2.45
N LEU A 79 6.06 -5.18 3.48
CA LEU A 79 6.11 -4.06 4.39
C LEU A 79 6.46 -4.57 5.79
N GLU A 80 7.68 -4.29 6.23
CA GLU A 80 8.15 -4.65 7.57
C GLU A 80 8.11 -3.41 8.46
N PHE A 81 7.17 -3.35 9.39
CA PHE A 81 7.08 -2.29 10.38
C PHE A 81 7.96 -2.63 11.59
N ALA A 82 8.63 -1.61 12.10
CA ALA A 82 9.37 -1.71 13.35
C ALA A 82 8.41 -1.74 14.55
N ALA A 83 8.96 -1.90 15.75
CA ALA A 83 8.21 -1.96 17.00
C ALA A 83 7.20 -0.80 17.13
N ASN A 84 6.03 -1.11 17.70
CA ASN A 84 4.94 -0.16 17.91
C ASN A 84 4.41 0.51 16.63
N GLY A 85 4.49 -0.17 15.48
CA GLY A 85 4.01 0.34 14.20
C GLY A 85 4.88 1.44 13.60
N ALA A 86 6.12 1.60 14.09
CA ALA A 86 7.06 2.54 13.51
C ALA A 86 7.43 2.14 12.07
N LEU A 87 7.81 3.13 11.26
CA LEU A 87 8.27 2.90 9.88
C LEU A 87 9.51 2.01 9.90
N GLY A 88 9.46 0.89 9.16
CA GLY A 88 10.61 0.02 8.96
C GLY A 88 11.03 0.00 7.49
N THR A 89 10.87 -1.13 6.82
CA THR A 89 11.42 -1.40 5.50
C THR A 89 10.32 -1.76 4.49
N ILE A 90 10.41 -1.20 3.28
CA ILE A 90 9.61 -1.63 2.13
C ILE A 90 10.51 -2.40 1.16
N SER A 91 10.05 -3.56 0.73
CA SER A 91 10.75 -4.43 -0.22
C SER A 91 9.86 -4.74 -1.42
N PHE A 92 10.32 -4.35 -2.61
CA PHE A 92 9.70 -4.67 -3.88
C PHE A 92 10.33 -5.96 -4.41
N VAL A 93 9.58 -7.06 -4.38
CA VAL A 93 10.13 -8.42 -4.55
C VAL A 93 10.63 -8.62 -5.98
N GLU A 94 9.84 -8.23 -6.97
CA GLU A 94 10.18 -8.41 -8.39
C GLU A 94 11.45 -7.67 -8.79
N SER A 95 11.60 -6.41 -8.33
CA SER A 95 12.78 -5.59 -8.63
C SER A 95 13.96 -5.88 -7.70
N ARG A 96 13.75 -6.67 -6.64
CA ARG A 96 14.73 -6.94 -5.57
C ARG A 96 15.28 -5.67 -4.93
N VAL A 97 14.47 -4.61 -4.90
CA VAL A 97 14.83 -3.34 -4.28
C VAL A 97 14.19 -3.27 -2.91
N SER A 98 15.00 -2.97 -1.90
CA SER A 98 14.54 -2.72 -0.53
C SER A 98 15.07 -1.39 -0.05
N MET A 99 14.26 -0.66 0.72
CA MET A 99 14.64 0.63 1.29
C MET A 99 13.86 0.92 2.57
N PRO A 100 14.38 1.77 3.47
CA PRO A 100 13.61 2.27 4.60
C PRO A 100 12.33 2.97 4.13
N MET A 101 11.19 2.64 4.74
CA MET A 101 9.89 3.25 4.42
C MET A 101 9.95 4.77 4.51
N GLY A 102 10.74 5.34 5.43
CA GLY A 102 10.92 6.80 5.56
C GLY A 102 11.69 7.45 4.39
N GLN A 103 12.47 6.68 3.63
CA GLN A 103 13.11 7.15 2.40
C GLN A 103 12.16 7.13 1.21
N TYR A 104 11.23 6.17 1.19
CA TYR A 104 10.18 6.03 0.18
C TYR A 104 9.03 7.03 0.41
N LEU A 105 8.47 7.06 1.63
CA LEU A 105 7.42 7.98 2.09
C LEU A 105 8.03 9.09 2.94
N ARG A 106 8.45 10.16 2.27
CA ARG A 106 9.12 11.31 2.90
C ARG A 106 8.11 12.27 3.50
N LYS A 107 8.49 12.99 4.57
CA LYS A 107 7.68 14.10 5.05
C LYS A 107 7.60 15.19 3.98
N THR A 108 6.44 15.80 3.79
CA THR A 108 6.25 16.92 2.86
C THR A 108 6.93 18.19 3.35
N SER A 109 6.96 18.42 4.66
CA SER A 109 7.69 19.49 5.33
C SER A 109 8.05 19.07 6.75
N MET A 110 9.09 19.69 7.32
CA MET A 110 9.47 19.53 8.73
C MET A 110 8.39 20.03 9.69
N PHE A 111 7.55 20.97 9.24
CA PHE A 111 6.47 21.57 10.02
C PHE A 111 5.07 21.08 9.63
N ALA A 112 4.98 20.27 8.57
CA ALA A 112 3.71 19.64 8.19
C ALA A 112 3.36 18.50 9.15
N GLY A 113 2.06 18.25 9.30
CA GLY A 113 1.55 17.14 10.11
C GLY A 113 2.17 15.80 9.71
N SER A 114 2.27 14.88 10.67
CA SER A 114 2.86 13.55 10.45
C SER A 114 2.13 12.74 9.38
N LEU A 115 0.88 13.08 9.07
CA LEU A 115 0.01 12.42 8.09
C LEU A 115 0.00 13.11 6.72
N SER A 116 1.07 13.86 6.41
CA SER A 116 1.37 14.36 5.07
C SER A 116 2.70 13.77 4.60
N ARG A 117 2.64 12.95 3.55
CA ARG A 117 3.78 12.17 3.04
C ARG A 117 3.87 12.26 1.52
N LYS A 118 5.08 12.37 0.99
CA LYS A 118 5.36 12.40 -0.44
C LYS A 118 6.21 11.21 -0.87
N PHE A 119 6.01 10.75 -2.09
CA PHE A 119 6.78 9.66 -2.69
C PHE A 119 6.95 9.89 -4.18
N THR A 120 7.95 9.24 -4.77
CA THR A 120 8.17 9.22 -6.22
C THR A 120 7.66 7.89 -6.75
N ALA A 121 6.72 7.95 -7.71
CA ALA A 121 6.19 6.74 -8.33
C ALA A 121 7.11 6.25 -9.47
N ALA A 122 6.79 5.09 -10.04
CA ALA A 122 7.58 4.46 -11.12
C ALA A 122 7.67 5.32 -12.40
N ASN A 123 6.72 6.23 -12.62
CA ASN A 123 6.75 7.19 -13.72
C ASN A 123 7.68 8.40 -13.48
N GLY A 124 8.36 8.45 -12.32
CA GLY A 124 9.25 9.54 -11.93
C GLY A 124 8.53 10.78 -11.39
N GLU A 125 7.20 10.81 -11.35
CA GLU A 125 6.44 11.93 -10.79
C GLU A 125 6.36 11.84 -9.26
N GLU A 126 6.33 13.01 -8.62
CA GLU A 126 6.11 13.13 -7.18
C GLU A 126 4.61 13.21 -6.87
N TYR A 127 4.18 12.38 -5.91
CA TYR A 127 2.82 12.34 -5.41
C TYR A 127 2.81 12.56 -3.89
N ARG A 128 1.66 13.01 -3.38
CA ARG A 128 1.47 13.28 -1.94
C ARG A 128 0.22 12.65 -1.41
N TRP A 129 0.37 11.83 -0.36
CA TRP A 129 -0.72 11.41 0.51
C TRP A 129 -0.97 12.44 1.60
N LEU A 130 -2.23 12.84 1.73
CA LEU A 130 -2.71 13.86 2.66
C LEU A 130 -3.90 13.31 3.44
N HIS A 131 -3.83 13.33 4.76
CA HIS A 131 -4.96 12.96 5.62
C HIS A 131 -5.91 14.14 5.81
N ARG A 132 -7.19 13.94 5.50
CA ARG A 132 -8.32 14.88 5.65
C ARG A 132 -8.08 16.28 5.06
N ALA A 133 -7.32 16.35 3.98
CA ALA A 133 -7.04 17.62 3.28
C ALA A 133 -8.11 17.99 2.25
N VAL A 134 -8.84 17.00 1.73
CA VAL A 134 -9.97 17.18 0.82
C VAL A 134 -11.24 16.79 1.55
N LYS A 135 -12.33 17.56 1.37
CA LYS A 135 -13.61 17.28 2.00
C LYS A 135 -14.11 15.88 1.58
N ASP A 136 -14.67 15.15 2.54
CA ASP A 136 -15.26 13.82 2.38
C ASP A 136 -14.28 12.68 2.05
N HIS A 137 -12.96 12.95 2.05
CA HIS A 137 -11.92 11.92 1.91
C HIS A 137 -11.06 11.84 3.18
N GLU A 138 -10.94 10.65 3.78
CA GLU A 138 -10.01 10.45 4.90
C GLU A 138 -8.55 10.58 4.44
N TRP A 139 -8.21 10.00 3.29
CA TRP A 139 -6.92 10.17 2.65
C TRP A 139 -7.08 10.57 1.19
N SER A 140 -6.22 11.47 0.71
CA SER A 140 -6.15 11.83 -0.70
C SER A 140 -4.71 11.78 -1.19
N CYS A 141 -4.51 11.18 -2.35
CA CYS A 141 -3.26 11.20 -3.10
C CYS A 141 -3.37 12.25 -4.20
N VAL A 142 -2.45 13.21 -4.22
CA VAL A 142 -2.42 14.28 -5.24
C VAL A 142 -1.13 14.25 -6.05
N ASP A 143 -1.20 14.68 -7.31
CA ASP A 143 -0.03 14.91 -8.16
C ASP A 143 0.68 16.24 -7.81
N SER A 144 1.74 16.58 -8.56
CA SER A 144 2.49 17.83 -8.41
C SER A 144 1.70 19.09 -8.70
N ARG A 145 0.52 18.97 -9.32
CA ARG A 145 -0.41 20.06 -9.66
C ARG A 145 -1.64 20.08 -8.74
N ASP A 146 -1.59 19.35 -7.62
CA ASP A 146 -2.68 19.22 -6.65
C ASP A 146 -3.94 18.53 -7.18
N TYR A 147 -3.87 17.82 -8.32
CA TYR A 147 -4.99 17.00 -8.77
C TYR A 147 -5.07 15.71 -7.96
N VAL A 148 -6.27 15.39 -7.44
CA VAL A 148 -6.54 14.11 -6.77
C VAL A 148 -6.44 12.98 -7.79
N VAL A 149 -5.52 12.05 -7.55
CA VAL A 149 -5.30 10.86 -8.40
C VAL A 149 -5.74 9.56 -7.72
N ALA A 150 -5.87 9.55 -6.39
CA ALA A 150 -6.47 8.48 -5.62
C ALA A 150 -7.00 9.02 -4.29
N HIS A 151 -7.93 8.31 -3.65
CA HIS A 151 -8.43 8.66 -2.31
C HIS A 151 -8.88 7.41 -1.56
N TYR A 152 -9.04 7.54 -0.25
CA TYR A 152 -9.65 6.55 0.65
C TYR A 152 -10.59 7.30 1.60
N ASN A 153 -11.76 6.73 1.85
CA ASN A 153 -12.86 7.34 2.62
C ASN A 153 -13.02 6.70 3.98
#